data_AF-A0A8R2HBN3-F1
#
_entry.id   AF-A0A8R2HBN3-F1
#
_cell.length_a   1.000
_cell.length_b   1.000
_cell.length_c   1.000
_cell.angle_alpha   90.00
_cell.angle_beta   90.00
_cell.angle_gamma   90.00
#
_symmetry.space_group_name_H-M   'P 1'
#
loop_
_entity.id
_entity.type
_entity.pdbx_description
1 polymer ?
#
loop_
_entity_poly.entity_id
_entity_poly.type
_entity_poly.pdbx_seq_one_letter_code
_entity_poly.pdbx_strand_id
1 'polypeptide(L)'
;MMIHYFNPDEKLEECGRCSSCLQSEKSYNMTTEAQKILSCIARLKQKEKRNMIIQVLRGEQTPQITSLGYDELSTYGILKDYTTNECHHLLDELRYKGYLNEHKEILSVDQEAMDVLRGKVEIMTTPFKSKPKEIVDIQTITDVDRSLFNRLIEVRKDLSKELEVSPLSIFSDQILEQFAKRLPESKKEMILIDGIGSYKLKHYCPIFIETIKNYKQPI
;
A
#
# COMPACT_ATOMS: atom_id res chain seq x y z
N MET A 1 -7.16 2.48 21.97
CA MET A 1 -6.02 3.42 22.00
C MET A 1 -5.95 4.00 23.41
N MET A 2 -5.12 3.44 24.29
CA MET A 2 -4.65 4.07 25.54
C MET A 2 -3.70 3.10 26.25
N ILE A 3 -2.42 3.02 25.86
CA ILE A 3 -1.28 2.90 26.79
C ILE A 3 -0.06 3.45 26.07
N HIS A 4 0.14 4.76 26.16
CA HIS A 4 1.42 5.40 25.88
C HIS A 4 1.62 6.42 26.98
N TYR A 5 2.32 6.02 28.03
CA TYR A 5 2.86 7.02 28.96
C TYR A 5 4.11 6.62 29.74
N PHE A 6 4.60 5.37 29.75
CA PHE A 6 5.64 5.06 30.75
C PHE A 6 6.93 4.32 30.39
N ASN A 7 7.13 3.65 29.25
CA ASN A 7 8.47 3.13 28.94
C ASN A 7 8.70 3.02 27.42
N PRO A 8 9.68 3.74 26.84
CA PRO A 8 10.05 3.61 25.43
C PRO A 8 10.80 2.31 25.10
N ASP A 9 11.31 1.57 26.10
CA ASP A 9 12.14 0.36 25.90
C ASP A 9 11.44 -0.96 26.30
N GLU A 10 10.13 -0.94 26.61
CA GLU A 10 9.42 -2.13 27.07
C GLU A 10 8.75 -2.85 25.89
N LYS A 11 9.18 -4.11 25.63
CA LYS A 11 8.52 -4.98 24.65
C LYS A 11 7.10 -5.26 25.12
N LEU A 12 6.11 -4.80 24.34
CA LEU A 12 4.71 -5.05 24.61
C LEU A 12 4.37 -6.51 24.30
N GLU A 13 4.09 -7.29 25.33
CA GLU A 13 3.40 -8.57 25.16
C GLU A 13 1.94 -8.34 24.77
N GLU A 14 1.34 -9.32 24.07
CA GLU A 14 -0.03 -9.24 23.62
C GLU A 14 -0.99 -9.12 24.82
N CYS A 15 -1.78 -8.04 24.88
CA CYS A 15 -2.65 -7.79 26.02
C CYS A 15 -3.77 -8.85 26.23
N GLY A 16 -4.04 -9.68 25.22
CA GLY A 16 -5.00 -10.78 25.24
C GLY A 16 -6.47 -10.39 25.52
N ARG A 17 -6.78 -9.10 25.67
CA ARG A 17 -8.09 -8.62 26.17
C ARG A 17 -8.68 -7.44 25.40
N CYS A 18 -8.00 -6.92 24.38
CA CYS A 18 -8.56 -5.85 23.54
C CYS A 18 -9.25 -6.42 22.29
N SER A 19 -10.20 -5.68 21.73
CA SER A 19 -10.95 -6.09 20.54
C SER A 19 -10.06 -6.44 19.33
N SER A 20 -8.92 -5.77 19.16
CA SER A 20 -7.94 -6.10 18.11
C SER A 20 -7.22 -7.44 18.35
N CYS A 21 -6.91 -7.78 19.61
CA CYS A 21 -6.33 -9.07 20.00
C CYS A 21 -7.35 -10.22 19.95
N LEU A 22 -8.63 -9.93 20.19
CA LEU A 22 -9.70 -10.93 20.27
C LEU A 22 -10.27 -11.35 18.90
N GLN A 23 -9.97 -10.61 17.83
CA GLN A 23 -10.75 -10.69 16.59
C GLN A 23 -9.93 -10.95 15.31
N SER A 24 -8.62 -11.20 15.40
CA SER A 24 -7.79 -11.32 14.20
C SER A 24 -6.89 -12.55 14.22
N GLU A 25 -7.25 -13.55 13.41
CA GLU A 25 -6.31 -14.60 13.02
C GLU A 25 -5.17 -13.94 12.22
N LYS A 26 -3.98 -13.91 12.81
CA LYS A 26 -2.73 -13.48 12.17
C LYS A 26 -2.36 -14.46 11.06
N SER A 27 -2.95 -14.26 9.89
CA SER A 27 -2.90 -15.19 8.75
C SER A 27 -2.06 -14.67 7.58
N TYR A 28 -1.58 -13.42 7.63
CA TYR A 28 -0.77 -12.83 6.56
C TYR A 28 0.72 -12.83 6.93
N ASN A 29 1.53 -13.54 6.13
CA ASN A 29 2.99 -13.49 6.23
C ASN A 29 3.52 -12.25 5.48
N MET A 30 4.00 -11.26 6.24
CA MET A 30 4.56 -10.00 5.73
C MET A 30 6.10 -9.95 5.78
N THR A 31 6.77 -11.10 5.83
CA THR A 31 8.24 -11.17 6.00
C THR A 31 8.97 -10.45 4.87
N THR A 32 8.51 -10.59 3.63
CA THR A 32 9.13 -9.91 2.48
C THR A 32 8.94 -8.39 2.57
N GLU A 33 7.77 -7.90 2.95
CA GLU A 33 7.51 -6.48 3.18
C GLU A 33 8.37 -5.93 4.30
N ALA A 34 8.52 -6.69 5.38
CA ALA A 34 9.40 -6.34 6.48
C ALA A 34 10.84 -6.17 6.02
N GLN A 35 11.39 -7.15 5.30
CA GLN A 35 12.74 -7.08 4.75
C GLN A 35 12.94 -5.86 3.85
N LYS A 36 11.95 -5.55 3.00
CA LYS A 36 11.94 -4.36 2.14
C LYS A 36 12.00 -3.06 2.95
N ILE A 37 11.15 -2.93 3.97
CA ILE A 37 11.08 -1.75 4.83
C ILE A 37 12.38 -1.56 5.62
N LEU A 38 12.83 -2.62 6.30
CA LEU A 38 14.06 -2.61 7.11
C LEU A 38 15.28 -2.25 6.24
N SER A 39 15.36 -2.85 5.04
CA SER A 39 16.42 -2.54 4.06
C SER A 39 16.40 -1.09 3.58
N CYS A 40 15.21 -0.49 3.45
CA CYS A 40 15.04 0.90 3.05
C CYS A 40 15.51 1.84 4.16
N ILE A 41 15.06 1.64 5.40
CA ILE A 41 15.46 2.48 6.55
C ILE A 41 16.98 2.44 6.76
N ALA A 42 17.59 1.25 6.63
CA ALA A 42 19.04 1.10 6.69
C ALA A 42 19.77 1.89 5.58
N ARG A 43 19.28 1.86 4.34
CA ARG A 43 19.85 2.61 3.20
C ARG A 43 19.67 4.13 3.32
N LEU A 44 18.57 4.56 3.93
CA LEU A 44 18.33 5.94 4.33
C LEU A 44 19.16 6.37 5.55
N LYS A 45 20.10 5.51 5.99
CA LYS A 45 21.02 5.75 7.11
C LYS A 45 20.30 6.05 8.42
N GLN A 46 19.04 5.63 8.54
CA GLN A 46 18.19 5.82 9.72
C GLN A 46 18.06 7.30 10.14
N LYS A 47 17.93 8.21 9.16
CA LYS A 47 17.84 9.67 9.38
C LYS A 47 16.47 10.26 9.07
N GLU A 48 15.55 9.43 8.59
CA GLU A 48 14.33 9.90 7.96
C GLU A 48 13.09 9.61 8.79
N LYS A 49 12.11 10.49 8.61
CA LYS A 49 10.79 10.34 9.21
C LYS A 49 9.98 9.33 8.42
N ARG A 50 8.96 8.78 9.08
CA ARG A 50 7.96 7.87 8.52
C ARG A 50 7.48 8.23 7.11
N ASN A 51 7.05 9.48 6.90
CA ASN A 51 6.47 9.88 5.62
C ASN A 51 7.49 9.83 4.48
N MET A 52 8.75 10.24 4.73
CA MET A 52 9.81 10.14 3.72
C MET A 52 10.10 8.68 3.37
N ILE A 53 10.18 7.81 4.37
CA ILE A 53 10.38 6.36 4.17
C ILE A 53 9.27 5.78 3.30
N ILE A 54 8.01 6.13 3.55
CA ILE A 54 6.86 5.67 2.75
C ILE A 54 6.97 6.21 1.31
N GLN A 55 7.30 7.48 1.13
CA GLN A 55 7.45 8.07 -0.20
C GLN A 55 8.54 7.36 -1.02
N VAL A 56 9.69 7.05 -0.40
CA VAL A 56 10.77 6.29 -1.05
C VAL A 56 10.33 4.87 -1.39
N LEU A 57 9.74 4.14 -0.43
CA LEU A 57 9.26 2.76 -0.64
C LEU A 57 8.24 2.66 -1.77
N ARG A 58 7.37 3.67 -1.91
CA ARG A 58 6.32 3.72 -2.94
C ARG A 58 6.79 4.32 -4.26
N GLY A 59 8.02 4.86 -4.31
CA GLY A 59 8.58 5.44 -5.52
C GLY A 59 7.93 6.78 -5.88
N GLU A 60 7.58 7.58 -4.89
CA GLU A 60 6.99 8.89 -5.10
C GLU A 60 8.04 9.88 -5.62
N GLN A 61 7.67 10.65 -6.65
CA GLN A 61 8.56 11.66 -7.21
C GLN A 61 8.27 13.01 -6.56
N THR A 62 8.99 13.32 -5.49
CA THR A 62 8.96 14.62 -4.81
C THR A 62 10.28 15.36 -5.01
N PRO A 63 10.29 16.71 -5.03
CA PRO A 63 11.54 17.48 -5.14
C PRO A 63 12.55 17.12 -4.05
N GLN A 64 12.06 16.81 -2.85
CA GLN A 64 12.91 16.41 -1.72
C GLN A 64 13.61 15.08 -1.98
N ILE A 65 12.90 14.06 -2.51
CA ILE A 65 13.48 12.76 -2.85
C ILE A 65 14.61 12.91 -3.87
N THR A 66 14.38 13.66 -4.93
CA THR A 66 15.39 13.91 -5.97
C THR A 66 16.58 14.71 -5.41
N SER A 67 16.33 15.72 -4.58
CA SER A 67 17.41 16.52 -3.98
C SER A 67 18.32 15.72 -3.05
N LEU A 68 17.78 14.66 -2.43
CA LEU A 68 18.50 13.78 -1.51
C LEU A 68 19.09 12.54 -2.21
N GLY A 69 18.82 12.35 -3.51
CA GLY A 69 19.25 11.20 -4.30
C GLY A 69 18.60 9.88 -3.87
N TYR A 70 17.41 9.93 -3.26
CA TYR A 70 16.73 8.73 -2.76
C TYR A 70 16.07 7.90 -3.87
N ASP A 71 15.88 8.50 -5.05
CA ASP A 71 15.42 7.83 -6.26
C ASP A 71 16.46 6.87 -6.87
N GLU A 72 17.73 6.98 -6.49
CA GLU A 72 18.81 6.07 -6.92
C GLU A 72 18.95 4.82 -6.04
N LEU A 73 18.26 4.79 -4.88
CA LEU A 73 18.33 3.66 -3.96
C LEU A 73 17.67 2.42 -4.56
N SER A 74 18.28 1.25 -4.37
CA SER A 74 17.69 -0.03 -4.78
C SER A 74 16.35 -0.35 -4.09
N THR A 75 16.02 0.40 -3.03
CA THR A 75 14.77 0.29 -2.28
C THR A 75 13.71 1.31 -2.70
N TYR A 76 14.01 2.18 -3.67
CA TYR A 76 13.05 3.11 -4.23
C TYR A 76 11.97 2.36 -5.04
N GLY A 77 10.69 2.60 -4.73
CA GLY A 77 9.57 2.00 -5.44
C GLY A 77 9.35 0.49 -5.22
N ILE A 78 10.05 -0.15 -4.28
CA ILE A 78 9.93 -1.61 -4.03
C ILE A 78 8.58 -2.04 -3.45
N LEU A 79 7.79 -1.09 -2.96
CA LEU A 79 6.40 -1.22 -2.50
C LEU A 79 5.46 -0.30 -3.30
N LYS A 80 5.75 -0.01 -4.57
CA LYS A 80 4.92 0.83 -5.45
C LYS A 80 3.45 0.43 -5.54
N ASP A 81 3.14 -0.85 -5.34
CA ASP A 81 1.79 -1.40 -5.42
C ASP A 81 0.99 -1.23 -4.11
N TYR A 82 1.62 -0.73 -3.05
CA TYR A 82 1.01 -0.51 -1.74
C TYR A 82 0.47 0.92 -1.65
N THR A 83 -0.66 1.05 -0.97
CA THR A 83 -1.22 2.34 -0.56
C THR A 83 -0.40 2.94 0.58
N THR A 84 -0.50 4.27 0.76
CA THR A 84 0.11 4.95 1.90
C THR A 84 -0.31 4.30 3.23
N ASN A 85 -1.60 4.01 3.39
CA ASN A 85 -2.16 3.42 4.60
C ASN A 85 -1.65 1.99 4.85
N GLU A 86 -1.50 1.18 3.80
CA GLU A 86 -0.90 -0.16 3.93
C GLU A 86 0.58 -0.06 4.34
N CYS A 87 1.34 0.89 3.81
CA CYS A 87 2.71 1.14 4.27
C CYS A 87 2.76 1.62 5.73
N HIS A 88 1.81 2.47 6.16
CA HIS A 88 1.68 2.85 7.57
C HIS A 88 1.41 1.64 8.45
N HIS A 89 0.45 0.79 8.07
CA HIS A 89 0.14 -0.43 8.80
C HIS A 89 1.36 -1.35 8.94
N LEU A 90 2.10 -1.58 7.85
CA LEU A 90 3.33 -2.40 7.89
C LEU A 90 4.39 -1.82 8.83
N LEU A 91 4.60 -0.50 8.81
CA LEU A 91 5.54 0.17 9.71
C LEU A 91 5.09 0.08 11.17
N ASP A 92 3.79 0.21 11.44
CA ASP A 92 3.23 0.10 12.78
C ASP A 92 3.35 -1.33 13.32
N GLU A 93 3.14 -2.34 12.49
CA GLU A 93 3.33 -3.74 12.86
C GLU A 93 4.79 -4.02 13.22
N LEU A 94 5.74 -3.53 12.43
CA LEU A 94 7.18 -3.68 12.73
C LEU A 94 7.60 -2.97 14.01
N ARG A 95 7.05 -1.77 14.26
CA ARG A 95 7.31 -1.03 15.50
C ARG A 95 6.68 -1.74 16.70
N TYR A 96 5.45 -2.23 16.57
CA TYR A 96 4.77 -2.99 17.63
C TYR A 96 5.52 -4.26 18.01
N LYS A 97 6.11 -4.97 17.03
CA LYS A 97 6.94 -6.16 17.26
C LYS A 97 8.38 -5.85 17.70
N GLY A 98 8.76 -4.57 17.85
CA GLY A 98 10.08 -4.17 18.35
C GLY A 98 11.20 -4.19 17.30
N TYR A 99 10.90 -4.30 16.00
CA TYR A 99 11.92 -4.26 14.94
C TYR A 99 12.29 -2.85 14.50
N LEU A 100 11.46 -1.86 14.84
CA LEU A 100 11.69 -0.45 14.58
C LEU A 100 11.59 0.35 15.86
N ASN A 101 12.50 1.30 16.02
CA ASN A 101 12.50 2.28 17.09
C ASN A 101 12.21 3.66 16.52
N GLU A 102 11.59 4.54 17.31
CA GLU A 102 11.26 5.90 16.91
C GLU A 102 11.77 6.89 17.95
N HIS A 103 12.72 7.75 17.57
CA HIS A 103 13.26 8.80 18.44
C HIS A 103 13.25 10.14 17.72
N LYS A 104 12.59 11.14 18.30
CA LYS A 104 12.37 12.46 17.68
C LYS A 104 11.83 12.34 16.24
N GLU A 105 10.85 11.45 16.06
CA GLU A 105 10.18 11.14 14.77
C GLU A 105 11.07 10.46 13.71
N ILE A 106 12.33 10.15 14.03
CA ILE A 106 13.23 9.40 13.16
C ILE A 106 13.08 7.91 13.43
N LEU A 107 12.83 7.13 12.38
CA LEU A 107 12.76 5.68 12.47
C LEU A 107 14.14 5.04 12.29
N SER A 108 14.48 4.11 13.17
CA SER A 108 15.70 3.31 13.12
C SER A 108 15.39 1.83 13.23
N VAL A 109 16.28 1.00 12.69
CA VAL A 109 16.17 -0.45 12.73
C VAL A 109 16.78 -0.97 14.03
N ASP A 110 16.06 -1.84 14.72
CA ASP A 110 16.56 -2.52 15.92
C ASP A 110 17.56 -3.64 15.56
N GLN A 111 18.43 -4.02 16.51
CA GLN A 111 19.38 -5.12 16.30
C GLN A 111 18.67 -6.46 16.03
N GLU A 112 17.51 -6.70 16.65
CA GLU A 112 16.75 -7.94 16.46
C GLU A 112 16.17 -8.08 15.04
N ALA A 113 16.01 -6.97 14.32
CA ALA A 113 15.56 -6.98 12.94
C ALA A 113 16.56 -7.64 11.97
N MET A 114 17.81 -7.88 12.41
CA MET A 114 18.82 -8.58 11.60
C MET A 114 18.42 -10.01 11.28
N ASP A 115 17.70 -10.70 12.17
CA ASP A 115 17.27 -12.07 11.90
C ASP A 115 16.10 -12.11 10.91
N VAL A 116 15.26 -11.07 10.88
CA VAL A 116 14.25 -10.87 9.82
C VAL A 116 14.93 -10.62 8.47
N LEU A 117 15.93 -9.73 8.43
CA LEU A 117 16.71 -9.44 7.21
C LEU A 117 17.44 -10.68 6.67
N ARG A 118 17.85 -11.60 7.54
CA ARG A 118 18.47 -12.88 7.17
C ARG A 118 17.46 -13.99 6.84
N GLY A 119 16.15 -13.73 6.95
CA GLY A 119 15.10 -14.70 6.68
C GLY A 119 15.00 -15.81 7.72
N LYS A 120 15.49 -15.60 8.94
CA LYS A 120 15.39 -16.57 10.04
C LYS A 120 14.09 -16.47 10.83
N VAL A 121 13.43 -15.31 10.77
CA VAL A 121 12.20 -15.01 11.49
C VAL A 121 11.13 -14.61 10.50
N GLU A 122 9.98 -15.28 10.60
CA GLU A 122 8.77 -14.89 9.85
C GLU A 122 7.96 -13.85 10.62
N ILE A 123 7.38 -12.90 9.89
CA ILE A 123 6.53 -11.87 10.47
C ILE A 123 5.08 -12.10 10.04
N MET A 124 4.26 -12.50 11.00
CA MET A 124 2.81 -12.68 10.82
C MET A 124 2.04 -11.46 11.31
N THR A 125 1.09 -10.99 10.50
CA THR A 125 0.18 -9.88 10.81
C THR A 125 -1.26 -10.23 10.42
N THR A 126 -2.17 -9.38 10.85
CA THR A 126 -3.57 -9.38 10.42
C THR A 126 -3.66 -8.99 8.94
N PRO A 127 -4.56 -9.59 8.15
CA PRO A 127 -4.77 -9.17 6.76
C PRO A 127 -5.09 -7.66 6.67
N PHE A 128 -4.18 -6.89 6.06
CA PHE A 128 -4.29 -5.43 5.91
C PHE A 128 -4.46 -4.99 4.46
N LYS A 129 -3.97 -5.80 3.52
CA LYS A 129 -4.47 -5.75 2.15
C LYS A 129 -5.94 -6.08 2.27
N SER A 130 -6.81 -5.16 1.84
CA SER A 130 -8.24 -5.46 1.69
C SER A 130 -8.33 -6.84 1.08
N LYS A 131 -8.89 -7.81 1.83
CA LYS A 131 -9.27 -9.08 1.22
C LYS A 131 -9.98 -8.70 -0.08
N PRO A 132 -9.77 -9.41 -1.21
CA PRO A 132 -10.78 -9.35 -2.24
C PRO A 132 -12.09 -9.62 -1.51
N LYS A 133 -12.94 -8.60 -1.38
CA LYS A 133 -14.31 -8.84 -0.91
C LYS A 133 -14.80 -9.94 -1.83
N GLU A 134 -15.46 -10.93 -1.23
CA GLU A 134 -16.15 -11.98 -1.96
C GLU A 134 -16.70 -11.40 -3.26
N ILE A 135 -16.52 -12.14 -4.36
CA ILE A 135 -17.24 -11.86 -5.59
C ILE A 135 -18.72 -11.90 -5.19
N VAL A 136 -19.27 -10.72 -4.91
CA VAL A 136 -20.67 -10.58 -4.58
C VAL A 136 -21.37 -10.88 -5.89
N ASP A 137 -22.15 -11.96 -5.88
CA ASP A 137 -22.93 -12.39 -7.03
C ASP A 137 -23.74 -11.18 -7.55
N ILE A 138 -23.58 -10.89 -8.85
CA ILE A 138 -23.81 -9.58 -9.49
C ILE A 138 -25.30 -9.37 -9.80
N GLN A 139 -26.20 -9.81 -8.92
CA GLN A 139 -27.64 -9.75 -9.16
C GLN A 139 -28.35 -8.56 -8.50
N THR A 140 -27.69 -7.77 -7.66
CA THR A 140 -28.35 -6.64 -6.96
C THR A 140 -27.48 -5.40 -6.82
N ILE A 141 -27.14 -4.73 -7.94
CA ILE A 141 -26.73 -3.31 -7.91
C ILE A 141 -27.28 -2.64 -9.17
N THR A 142 -28.22 -1.70 -9.00
CA THR A 142 -29.01 -1.04 -10.05
C THR A 142 -28.43 0.28 -10.57
N ASP A 143 -27.31 0.77 -10.01
CA ASP A 143 -26.76 2.12 -10.31
C ASP A 143 -25.32 2.14 -10.89
N VAL A 144 -24.78 0.98 -11.29
CA VAL A 144 -23.45 0.93 -11.93
C VAL A 144 -23.63 0.68 -13.42
N ASP A 145 -23.03 1.55 -14.23
CA ASP A 145 -22.89 1.29 -15.67
C ASP A 145 -22.01 0.05 -15.88
N ARG A 146 -22.68 -1.09 -16.06
CA ARG A 146 -22.04 -2.40 -16.25
C ARG A 146 -21.23 -2.45 -17.55
N SER A 147 -21.62 -1.68 -18.56
CA SER A 147 -20.92 -1.63 -19.84
C SER A 147 -19.56 -0.98 -19.68
N LEU A 148 -19.50 0.17 -18.99
CA LEU A 148 -18.23 0.81 -18.66
C LEU A 148 -17.38 -0.08 -17.74
N PHE A 149 -17.97 -0.67 -16.69
CA PHE A 149 -17.23 -1.54 -15.77
C PHE A 149 -16.55 -2.71 -16.49
N ASN A 150 -17.28 -3.42 -17.37
CA ASN A 150 -16.72 -4.50 -18.17
C ASN A 150 -15.60 -4.01 -19.09
N ARG A 151 -15.74 -2.82 -19.68
CA ARG A 151 -14.68 -2.22 -20.51
C ARG A 151 -13.42 -1.90 -19.70
N LEU A 152 -13.57 -1.41 -18.47
CA LEU A 152 -12.45 -1.16 -17.58
C LEU A 152 -11.76 -2.46 -17.12
N ILE A 153 -12.51 -3.57 -17.00
CA ILE A 153 -11.92 -4.90 -16.73
C ILE A 153 -11.04 -5.36 -17.88
N GLU A 154 -11.49 -5.22 -19.13
CA GLU A 154 -10.69 -5.60 -20.29
C GLU A 154 -9.42 -4.74 -20.41
N VAL A 155 -9.54 -3.42 -20.22
CA VAL A 155 -8.38 -2.51 -20.19
C VAL A 155 -7.38 -2.91 -19.11
N ARG A 156 -7.84 -3.27 -17.91
CA ARG A 156 -6.98 -3.78 -16.84
C ARG A 156 -6.26 -5.06 -17.24
N LYS A 157 -6.96 -5.98 -17.90
CA LYS A 157 -6.42 -7.27 -18.34
C LYS A 157 -5.35 -7.07 -19.40
N ASP A 158 -5.58 -6.19 -20.38
CA ASP A 158 -4.60 -5.91 -21.43
C ASP A 158 -3.35 -5.23 -20.88
N LEU A 159 -3.54 -4.23 -20.01
CA LEU A 159 -2.42 -3.57 -19.34
C LEU A 159 -1.62 -4.53 -18.43
N SER A 160 -2.29 -5.48 -17.79
CA SER A 160 -1.62 -6.49 -16.95
C SER A 160 -0.72 -7.42 -17.75
N LYS A 161 -1.14 -7.78 -18.97
CA LYS A 161 -0.34 -8.59 -19.89
C LYS A 161 0.86 -7.83 -20.40
N GLU A 162 0.67 -6.57 -20.80
CA GLU A 162 1.75 -5.72 -21.32
C GLU A 162 2.85 -5.50 -20.28
N LEU A 163 2.47 -5.35 -19.01
CA LEU A 163 3.40 -5.10 -17.92
C LEU A 163 3.87 -6.37 -17.19
N GLU A 164 3.42 -7.56 -17.62
CA GLU A 164 3.70 -8.85 -16.97
C GLU A 164 3.39 -8.87 -15.46
N VAL A 165 2.29 -8.21 -15.06
CA VAL A 165 1.82 -8.15 -13.67
C VAL A 165 0.44 -8.77 -13.49
N SER A 166 0.05 -9.04 -12.24
CA SER A 166 -1.31 -9.52 -11.94
C SER A 166 -2.36 -8.43 -12.21
N PRO A 167 -3.52 -8.75 -12.83
CA PRO A 167 -4.58 -7.75 -13.06
C PRO A 167 -4.98 -6.98 -11.80
N LEU A 168 -5.07 -7.67 -10.66
CA LEU A 168 -5.47 -7.07 -9.39
C LEU A 168 -4.41 -6.12 -8.81
N SER A 169 -3.15 -6.18 -9.25
CA SER A 169 -2.14 -5.22 -8.81
C SER A 169 -2.32 -3.84 -9.45
N ILE A 170 -2.94 -3.77 -10.64
CA ILE A 170 -3.27 -2.52 -11.33
C ILE A 170 -4.38 -1.78 -10.56
N PHE A 171 -5.60 -2.30 -10.58
CA PHE A 171 -6.73 -1.78 -9.80
C PHE A 171 -7.62 -2.94 -9.33
N SER A 172 -8.09 -2.86 -8.09
CA SER A 172 -9.10 -3.80 -7.57
C SER A 172 -10.45 -3.52 -8.23
N ASP A 173 -11.35 -4.51 -8.19
CA ASP A 173 -12.71 -4.37 -8.73
C ASP A 173 -13.46 -3.22 -8.08
N GLN A 174 -13.22 -2.96 -6.78
CA GLN A 174 -13.78 -1.81 -6.06
C GLN A 174 -13.39 -0.48 -6.69
N ILE A 175 -12.12 -0.33 -7.11
CA ILE A 175 -11.66 0.91 -7.75
C ILE A 175 -12.28 1.05 -9.14
N LEU A 176 -12.35 -0.04 -9.92
CA LEU A 176 -13.01 -0.01 -11.23
C LEU A 176 -14.50 0.31 -11.11
N GLU A 177 -15.15 -0.16 -10.05
CA GLU A 177 -16.54 0.17 -9.74
C GLU A 177 -16.69 1.66 -9.37
N GLN A 178 -15.77 2.21 -8.58
CA GLN A 178 -15.75 3.65 -8.30
C GLN A 178 -15.50 4.49 -9.54
N PHE A 179 -14.67 4.02 -10.48
CA PHE A 179 -14.50 4.67 -11.78
C PHE A 179 -15.78 4.65 -12.61
N ALA A 180 -16.47 3.52 -12.65
CA ALA A 180 -17.75 3.40 -13.37
C ALA A 180 -18.84 4.28 -12.75
N LYS A 181 -18.85 4.46 -11.42
CA LYS A 181 -19.81 5.33 -10.71
C LYS A 181 -19.50 6.81 -10.83
N ARG A 182 -18.25 7.20 -10.61
CA ARG A 182 -17.84 8.62 -10.51
C ARG A 182 -17.41 9.23 -11.84
N LEU A 183 -17.11 8.39 -12.84
CA LEU A 183 -16.66 8.78 -14.17
C LEU A 183 -15.53 9.84 -14.14
N PRO A 184 -14.45 9.62 -13.37
CA PRO A 184 -13.39 10.61 -13.21
C PRO A 184 -12.69 10.89 -14.55
N GLU A 185 -12.57 12.16 -14.89
CA GLU A 185 -11.99 12.62 -16.17
C GLU A 185 -10.58 13.19 -16.01
N SER A 186 -10.10 13.28 -14.77
CA SER A 186 -8.80 13.84 -14.44
C SER A 186 -8.08 13.03 -13.37
N LYS A 187 -6.74 13.12 -13.36
CA LYS A 187 -5.91 12.56 -12.29
C LYS A 187 -6.30 13.12 -10.92
N LYS A 188 -6.72 14.39 -10.86
CA LYS A 188 -7.14 15.04 -9.61
C LYS A 188 -8.43 14.42 -9.03
N GLU A 189 -9.31 13.91 -9.88
CA GLU A 189 -10.51 13.18 -9.41
C GLU A 189 -10.18 11.75 -9.03
N MET A 190 -9.29 11.08 -9.77
CA MET A 190 -8.88 9.72 -9.46
C MET A 190 -8.12 9.61 -8.13
N ILE A 191 -7.26 10.59 -7.78
CA ILE A 191 -6.52 10.54 -6.50
C ILE A 191 -7.45 10.60 -5.27
N LEU A 192 -8.70 11.07 -5.42
CA LEU A 192 -9.69 11.11 -4.34
C LEU A 192 -10.36 9.74 -4.09
N ILE A 193 -10.03 8.71 -4.87
CA ILE A 193 -10.51 7.36 -4.68
C ILE A 193 -9.48 6.59 -3.85
N ASP A 194 -9.93 6.08 -2.71
CA ASP A 194 -9.11 5.28 -1.81
C ASP A 194 -8.50 4.08 -2.55
N GLY A 195 -7.17 3.92 -2.43
CA GLY A 195 -6.43 2.86 -3.13
C GLY A 195 -5.63 3.34 -4.35
N ILE A 196 -5.75 4.61 -4.75
CA ILE A 196 -5.00 5.17 -5.87
C ILE A 196 -3.76 5.92 -5.38
N GLY A 197 -2.61 5.25 -5.46
CA GLY A 197 -1.30 5.83 -5.20
C GLY A 197 -0.74 6.67 -6.34
N SER A 198 0.27 7.48 -6.06
CA SER A 198 0.99 8.31 -7.03
C SER A 198 1.55 7.52 -8.22
N TYR A 199 2.02 6.28 -7.99
CA TYR A 199 2.48 5.38 -9.05
C TYR A 199 1.33 5.02 -10.01
N LYS A 200 0.22 4.50 -9.48
CA LYS A 200 -0.98 4.17 -10.26
C LYS A 200 -1.54 5.40 -10.97
N LEU A 201 -1.48 6.56 -10.31
CA LEU A 201 -1.89 7.86 -10.86
C LEU A 201 -1.06 8.28 -12.08
N LYS A 202 0.24 7.99 -12.06
CA LYS A 202 1.15 8.37 -13.14
C LYS A 202 1.09 7.36 -14.29
N HIS A 203 1.10 6.07 -13.98
CA HIS A 203 1.32 5.01 -14.96
C HIS A 203 0.03 4.36 -15.46
N TYR A 204 -0.99 4.20 -14.62
CA TYR A 204 -2.21 3.46 -14.98
C TYR A 204 -3.37 4.41 -15.28
N CYS A 205 -3.61 5.41 -14.43
CA CYS A 205 -4.73 6.34 -14.56
C CYS A 205 -4.89 7.00 -15.94
N PRO A 206 -3.84 7.38 -16.70
CA PRO A 206 -4.02 7.94 -18.04
C PRO A 206 -4.86 7.06 -18.98
N ILE A 207 -4.61 5.75 -19.00
CA ILE A 207 -5.27 4.78 -19.88
C ILE A 207 -6.75 4.62 -19.49
N PHE A 208 -7.02 4.59 -18.18
CA PHE A 208 -8.39 4.48 -17.67
C PHE A 208 -9.18 5.77 -17.89
N ILE A 209 -8.56 6.95 -17.74
CA ILE A 209 -9.19 8.25 -18.06
C ILE A 209 -9.59 8.31 -19.54
N GLU A 210 -8.70 7.89 -20.43
CA GLU A 210 -8.99 7.86 -21.87
C GLU A 210 -10.18 6.93 -22.18
N THR A 211 -10.21 5.74 -21.57
CA THR A 211 -11.31 4.79 -21.72
C THR A 211 -12.65 5.39 -21.25
N ILE A 212 -12.66 6.08 -20.10
CA ILE A 212 -13.86 6.71 -19.54
C ILE A 212 -14.34 7.87 -20.43
N LYS A 213 -13.41 8.68 -20.97
CA LYS A 213 -13.74 9.77 -21.89
C LYS A 213 -14.33 9.26 -23.20
N ASN A 214 -13.71 8.23 -23.79
CA ASN A 214 -14.19 7.58 -25.00
C ASN A 214 -15.54 6.89 -24.80
N TYR A 215 -15.88 6.52 -23.57
CA TYR A 215 -17.20 5.98 -23.25
C TYR A 215 -18.28 7.07 -23.17
N LYS A 216 -17.95 8.25 -22.61
CA LYS A 216 -18.86 9.41 -22.51
C LYS A 216 -19.16 10.10 -23.84
N GLN A 217 -18.27 9.98 -24.82
CA GLN A 217 -18.47 10.49 -26.17
C GLN A 217 -18.73 9.31 -27.12
N PRO A 218 -19.99 8.83 -27.22
CA PRO A 218 -20.33 7.92 -28.29
C PRO A 218 -20.14 8.65 -29.62
N ILE A 219 -19.51 7.97 -30.56
CA ILE A 219 -19.45 8.35 -31.99
C ILE A 219 -20.88 8.41 -32.53
#